data_AF-A0A2V5SA31-F1
#
_entry.id   AF-A0A2V5SA31-F1
#
_cell.length_a   1.000
_cell.length_b   1.000
_cell.length_c   1.000
_cell.angle_alpha   90.00
_cell.angle_beta   90.00
_cell.angle_gamma   90.00
#
_symmetry.space_group_name_H-M   'P 1'
#
loop_
_entity.id
_entity.type
_entity.pdbx_description
1 polymer ?
#
loop_
_entity_poly.entity_id
_entity_poly.type
_entity_poly.pdbx_seq_one_letter_code
_entity_poly.pdbx_strand_id
1 'polypeptide(L)'
;MAIKTRQWSLIFSIQISTLSFVIISQTRNSQTSSPTPQPIAAPSPSAPPADYDLRWGVKIPMRDKVELNATLYLPTSKQSSTNSGHFYPDAVHL
;
A
#
# COMPACT_ATOMS: atom_id res chain seq x y z
N MET A 1 29.26 39.14 9.96
CA MET A 1 27.89 38.63 9.69
C MET A 1 27.87 37.11 9.89
N ALA A 2 27.47 36.60 11.06
CA ALA A 2 27.40 35.14 11.31
C ALA A 2 26.37 34.74 12.39
N ILE A 3 25.24 35.48 12.46
CA ILE A 3 24.23 35.30 13.52
C ILE A 3 23.01 34.52 12.99
N LYS A 4 22.81 34.50 11.67
CA LYS A 4 21.59 33.98 11.02
C LYS A 4 21.43 32.45 11.06
N THR A 5 22.51 31.68 11.16
CA THR A 5 22.47 30.22 11.12
C THR A 5 22.32 29.55 12.50
N ARG A 6 22.74 30.23 13.58
CA ARG A 6 22.62 29.69 14.95
C ARG A 6 21.20 29.78 15.49
N GLN A 7 20.45 30.80 15.10
CA GLN A 7 19.10 31.03 15.61
C GLN A 7 18.08 30.03 15.04
N TRP A 8 18.21 29.67 13.76
CA TRP A 8 17.36 28.67 13.13
C TRP A 8 17.58 27.28 13.75
N SER A 9 18.83 26.87 13.94
CA SER A 9 19.15 25.58 14.58
C SER A 9 18.54 25.43 15.98
N LEU A 10 18.48 26.50 16.77
CA LEU A 10 17.88 26.47 18.11
C LEU A 10 16.36 26.33 18.06
N ILE A 11 15.69 26.95 17.08
CA ILE A 11 14.23 26.83 16.91
C ILE A 11 13.84 25.40 16.53
N PHE A 12 14.53 24.78 15.57
CA PHE A 12 14.24 23.40 15.18
C PHE A 12 14.50 22.39 16.30
N SER A 13 15.57 22.58 17.07
CA SER A 13 15.87 21.68 18.21
C SER A 13 14.78 21.72 19.29
N ILE A 14 14.20 22.89 19.58
CA ILE A 14 13.12 23.03 20.56
C ILE A 14 11.86 22.30 20.06
N GLN A 15 11.48 22.49 18.79
CA GLN A 15 10.30 21.86 18.18
C GLN A 15 10.40 20.33 18.12
N ILE A 16 11.58 19.80 17.80
CA ILE A 16 11.80 18.34 17.74
C ILE A 16 11.74 17.72 19.15
N SER A 17 12.27 18.42 20.15
CA SER A 17 12.25 17.98 21.55
C SER A 17 10.82 17.91 22.11
N THR A 18 10.00 18.94 21.89
CA THR A 18 8.60 18.94 22.32
C THR A 18 7.78 17.86 21.61
N LEU A 19 7.96 17.67 20.30
CA LEU A 19 7.26 16.61 19.56
C LEU A 19 7.64 15.20 20.06
N SER A 20 8.92 14.99 20.37
CA SER A 20 9.41 13.71 20.92
C SER A 20 8.82 13.42 22.30
N PHE A 21 8.71 14.43 23.16
CA PHE A 21 8.12 14.29 24.50
C PHE A 21 6.63 13.91 24.44
N VAL A 22 5.88 14.48 23.49
CA VAL A 22 4.46 14.12 23.26
C VAL A 22 4.30 12.68 22.78
N ILE A 23 5.21 12.17 21.93
CA ILE A 23 5.15 10.77 21.47
C ILE A 23 5.47 9.80 22.61
N ILE A 24 6.50 10.07 23.43
CA ILE A 24 6.91 9.17 24.53
C ILE A 24 5.84 9.12 25.64
N SER A 25 5.10 10.21 25.87
CA SER A 25 4.07 10.28 26.92
C SER A 25 2.85 9.39 26.65
N GLN A 26 2.65 8.92 25.41
CA GLN A 26 1.43 8.18 25.00
C GLN A 26 1.50 6.67 25.26
N THR A 27 2.63 6.10 25.68
CA THR A 27 2.79 4.63 25.76
C THR A 27 2.48 4.00 27.12
N ARG A 28 1.79 4.69 28.05
CA ARG A 28 1.60 4.18 29.43
C ARG A 28 0.24 3.58 29.78
N ASN A 29 -0.70 3.46 28.86
CA ASN A 29 -1.99 2.85 29.16
C ASN A 29 -2.35 1.75 28.15
N SER A 30 -1.77 0.56 28.34
CA SER A 30 -2.27 -0.67 27.72
C SER A 30 -2.36 -1.77 28.79
N GLN A 31 -3.25 -1.57 29.76
CA GLN A 31 -3.72 -2.66 30.60
C GLN A 31 -4.87 -3.36 29.86
N THR A 32 -4.56 -4.43 29.15
CA THR A 32 -5.55 -5.37 28.63
C THR A 32 -5.76 -6.48 29.65
N SER A 33 -6.92 -6.48 30.30
CA SER A 33 -7.45 -7.65 31.02
C SER A 33 -7.57 -8.81 30.04
N SER A 34 -6.95 -9.95 30.34
CA SER A 34 -6.97 -11.16 29.50
C SER A 34 -8.41 -11.66 29.30
N PRO A 35 -8.97 -11.68 28.07
CA PRO A 35 -10.23 -12.35 27.84
C PRO A 35 -10.02 -13.87 27.75
N THR A 36 -10.91 -14.62 28.40
CA THR A 36 -11.10 -16.07 28.24
C THR A 36 -10.90 -16.50 26.78
N PRO A 37 -10.10 -17.54 26.47
CA PRO A 37 -9.86 -17.94 25.09
C PRO A 37 -11.18 -18.37 24.43
N GLN A 38 -11.70 -17.53 23.54
CA GLN A 38 -12.76 -17.92 22.62
C GLN A 38 -12.18 -18.90 21.58
N PRO A 39 -12.97 -19.85 21.06
CA PRO A 39 -12.55 -20.71 19.95
C PRO A 39 -12.13 -19.83 18.77
N ILE A 40 -10.82 -19.79 18.49
CA ILE A 40 -10.29 -19.13 17.29
C ILE A 40 -10.72 -19.98 16.10
N ALA A 41 -11.64 -19.44 15.31
CA ALA A 41 -11.82 -19.93 13.95
C ALA A 41 -10.46 -19.83 13.25
N ALA A 42 -10.00 -20.93 12.65
CA ALA A 42 -8.77 -20.91 11.87
C ALA A 42 -8.87 -19.76 10.84
N PRO A 43 -7.89 -18.85 10.76
CA PRO A 43 -7.91 -17.81 9.75
C PRO A 43 -8.04 -18.49 8.39
N SER A 44 -8.96 -18.02 7.56
CA SER A 44 -9.04 -18.47 6.18
C SER A 44 -7.64 -18.42 5.56
N PRO A 45 -7.21 -19.46 4.82
CA PRO A 45 -5.86 -19.49 4.26
C PRO A 45 -5.66 -18.20 3.48
N SER A 46 -4.71 -17.38 3.94
CA SER A 46 -4.30 -16.18 3.24
C SER A 46 -3.83 -16.63 1.87
N ALA A 47 -4.47 -16.14 0.82
CA ALA A 47 -3.99 -16.38 -0.54
C ALA A 47 -2.49 -16.00 -0.60
N PRO A 48 -1.64 -16.80 -1.27
CA PRO A 48 -0.24 -16.44 -1.42
C PRO A 48 -0.15 -15.06 -2.06
N PRO A 49 0.82 -14.22 -1.65
CA PRO A 49 1.03 -12.91 -2.27
C PRO A 49 1.17 -13.10 -3.78
N ALA A 50 0.30 -12.46 -4.56
CA ALA A 50 0.42 -12.50 -6.01
C ALA A 50 1.58 -11.59 -6.44
N ASP A 51 2.42 -12.09 -7.35
CA ASP A 51 3.55 -11.34 -7.90
C ASP A 51 3.03 -10.25 -8.86
N TYR A 52 3.02 -9.01 -8.38
CA TYR A 52 2.66 -7.84 -9.18
C TYR A 52 3.89 -6.98 -9.49
N ASP A 53 3.99 -6.51 -10.73
CA ASP A 53 4.84 -5.37 -11.05
C ASP A 53 4.08 -4.08 -10.68
N LEU A 54 4.58 -3.37 -9.67
CA LEU A 54 4.01 -2.10 -9.20
C LEU A 54 4.73 -0.92 -9.86
N ARG A 55 3.98 -0.13 -10.63
CA ARG A 55 4.50 1.09 -11.26
C ARG A 55 3.89 2.31 -10.60
N TRP A 56 4.73 3.10 -9.93
CA TRP A 56 4.35 4.33 -9.25
C TRP A 56 4.52 5.55 -10.16
N GLY A 57 3.69 6.57 -9.94
CA GLY A 57 3.85 7.88 -10.61
C GLY A 57 3.56 7.85 -12.11
N VAL A 58 2.77 6.89 -12.58
CA VAL A 58 2.35 6.81 -13.99
C VAL A 58 1.46 8.02 -14.30
N LYS A 59 1.68 8.64 -15.46
CA LYS A 59 0.88 9.76 -15.95
C LYS A 59 -0.20 9.27 -16.89
N ILE A 60 -1.46 9.46 -16.52
CA ILE A 60 -2.62 9.17 -17.37
C ILE A 60 -3.13 10.49 -17.95
N PRO A 61 -2.99 10.75 -19.25
CA PRO A 61 -3.51 11.96 -19.86
C PRO A 61 -5.04 11.92 -19.94
N MET A 62 -5.67 13.03 -19.60
CA MET A 62 -7.11 13.26 -19.72
C MET A 62 -7.47 13.92 -21.05
N ARG A 63 -8.76 13.93 -21.42
CA ARG A 63 -9.27 14.56 -22.67
C ARG A 63 -8.90 16.04 -22.77
N ASP A 64 -8.91 16.73 -21.65
CA ASP A 64 -8.58 18.15 -21.50
C ASP A 64 -7.05 18.40 -21.43
N LYS A 65 -6.23 17.36 -21.63
CA LYS A 65 -4.76 17.37 -21.58
C LYS A 65 -4.17 17.53 -20.18
N VAL A 66 -4.97 17.41 -19.11
CA VAL A 66 -4.46 17.32 -17.74
C VAL A 66 -3.87 15.93 -17.50
N GLU A 67 -2.79 15.84 -16.73
CA GLU A 67 -2.17 14.56 -16.37
C GLU A 67 -2.54 14.14 -14.94
N LEU A 68 -3.07 12.92 -14.79
CA LEU A 68 -3.30 12.31 -13.49
C LEU A 68 -2.14 11.42 -13.08
N ASN A 69 -1.83 11.42 -11.79
CA ASN A 69 -0.88 10.48 -11.20
C ASN A 69 -1.61 9.20 -10.81
N ALA A 70 -1.08 8.06 -11.20
CA ALA A 70 -1.62 6.75 -10.86
C ALA A 70 -0.52 5.79 -10.38
N THR A 71 -0.94 4.82 -9.58
CA THR A 71 -0.18 3.61 -9.27
C THR A 71 -0.82 2.46 -10.03
N LEU A 72 -0.04 1.77 -10.85
CA LEU A 72 -0.51 0.67 -11.68
C LEU A 72 -0.01 -0.67 -11.12
N TYR A 73 -0.94 -1.61 -10.96
CA TYR A 73 -0.68 -2.98 -10.54
C TYR A 73 -0.80 -3.88 -11.76
N LEU A 74 0.33 -4.40 -12.25
CA LEU A 74 0.33 -5.32 -13.38
C LEU A 74 0.61 -6.73 -12.85
N PRO A 75 -0.21 -7.73 -13.18
CA PRO A 75 0.10 -9.10 -12.83
C PRO A 75 1.35 -9.54 -13.60
N THR A 76 2.32 -10.12 -12.90
CA THR A 76 3.47 -10.77 -13.54
C THR A 76 2.99 -12.12 -14.07
N SER A 77 2.34 -12.12 -15.23
CA SER A 77 2.00 -13.39 -15.86
C SER A 77 3.29 -14.06 -16.34
N LYS A 78 3.62 -15.24 -15.80
CA LYS A 78 4.16 -16.26 -16.69
C LYS A 78 3.01 -16.61 -17.62
N GLN A 79 3.11 -16.17 -18.86
CA GLN A 79 2.07 -16.28 -19.87
C GLN A 79 1.64 -17.75 -20.07
N SER A 80 0.59 -18.18 -19.37
CA SER A 80 -0.31 -19.23 -19.84
C SER A 80 -1.56 -18.54 -20.38
N SER A 81 -1.36 -17.82 -21.48
CA SER A 81 -2.43 -17.60 -22.45
C SER A 81 -2.79 -18.97 -23.03
N THR A 82 -3.60 -19.76 -22.29
CA THR A 82 -4.38 -20.83 -22.90
C THR A 82 -5.33 -20.12 -23.84
N ASN A 83 -4.88 -20.06 -25.08
CA ASN A 83 -5.53 -19.41 -26.18
C ASN A 83 -6.90 -20.03 -26.42
N SER A 84 -7.76 -19.17 -26.97
CA SER A 84 -8.93 -19.46 -27.79
C SER A 84 -10.09 -20.19 -27.13
N GLY A 85 -11.14 -19.39 -26.86
CA GLY A 85 -12.49 -19.88 -27.02
C GLY A 85 -12.64 -20.45 -28.42
N HIS A 86 -12.79 -21.77 -28.51
CA HIS A 86 -13.11 -22.47 -29.74
C HIS A 86 -14.63 -22.42 -29.92
N PHE A 87 -15.15 -21.27 -30.36
CA PHE A 87 -16.48 -21.19 -30.93
C PHE A 87 -16.38 -21.59 -32.41
N TYR A 88 -16.76 -22.82 -32.71
CA TYR A 88 -17.28 -23.20 -34.03
C TYR A 88 -18.51 -24.09 -33.80
N PRO A 89 -19.70 -23.66 -34.24
CA PRO A 89 -20.87 -24.51 -34.36
C PRO A 89 -20.89 -25.10 -35.78
N ASP A 90 -20.52 -26.35 -35.97
CA ASP A 90 -21.04 -27.16 -37.08
C ASP A 90 -20.63 -28.65 -36.96
N ALA A 91 -21.63 -29.53 -36.94
CA ALA A 91 -21.64 -30.82 -37.63
C ALA A 91 -22.92 -31.58 -37.24
N VAL A 92 -24.04 -31.20 -37.88
CA VAL A 92 -25.09 -32.17 -38.18
C VAL A 92 -24.57 -33.07 -39.29
N HIS A 93 -24.22 -34.32 -38.97
CA HIS A 93 -24.19 -35.39 -39.96
C HIS A 93 -24.27 -36.77 -39.27
N LEU A 94 -25.41 -37.44 -39.51
CA LEU A 94 -25.79 -38.84 -39.27
C LEU A 94 -26.07 -39.27 -37.82
#